data_AF-A0A355UMA9-F1
#
_entry.id   AF-A0A355UMA9-F1
#
_cell.length_a   1.000
_cell.length_b   1.000
_cell.length_c   1.000
_cell.angle_alpha   90.00
_cell.angle_beta   90.00
_cell.angle_gamma   90.00
#
_symmetry.space_group_name_H-M   'P 1'
#
loop_
_entity.id
_entity.type
_entity.pdbx_description
1 polymer ?
#
loop_
_entity_poly.entity_id
_entity_poly.type
_entity_poly.pdbx_seq_one_letter_code
_entity_poly.pdbx_strand_id
1 'polypeptide(L)'
;MNLIPTLHSQTLFNPSLWVKPKQVQGDSLSLTITPTGLTTDSTSRKAGYINYNVGINSIDSIPITLTLPKRVFSFKRATIMTAYLTESPNKIGLWEVIKDTLRPIWLNSQELSYKNISLNYRDTTETGPIVNISHFNYPVDTSSNTTIDSLHLMKEGTNLFEGIFGEFIYFDTTLSSLHEGRWETYLALKYGATLKRNYINSTCDTIWNVTQDSLYSKGIAGIGKDSTTTLQQLKSNIYNDIVTIESQEPINTQGTYLLWGHNNMDVLPSLPITIDTIEYYQILRQWKIKPTYGATNHTTLQTTLSYTYPTYAYPHGIALFIDRSNTTGLDPYTSDIHYPDSVDTERVYFHNLQWDTDQSGSDYFSIAIHSDSLSRYLITKTTTSEEGETNSTTAETLILTLHPNP
;
A
#
# COMPACT_ATOMS: atom_id res chain seq x y z
N MET A 1 -33.27 -22.93 -5.23
CA MET A 1 -33.56 -22.60 -3.82
C MET A 1 -32.48 -21.64 -3.38
N ASN A 2 -32.71 -20.34 -3.60
CA ASN A 2 -31.72 -19.30 -3.30
C ASN A 2 -31.69 -19.09 -1.79
N LEU A 3 -30.61 -19.53 -1.15
CA LEU A 3 -30.32 -19.18 0.23
C LEU A 3 -30.01 -17.67 0.25
N ILE A 4 -30.96 -16.89 0.72
CA ILE A 4 -30.77 -15.51 1.15
C ILE A 4 -29.61 -15.53 2.15
N PRO A 5 -28.49 -14.82 1.93
CA PRO A 5 -27.49 -14.66 2.96
C PRO A 5 -28.16 -13.96 4.14
N THR A 6 -28.23 -14.66 5.28
CA THR A 6 -28.81 -14.17 6.53
C THR A 6 -28.27 -12.77 6.84
N LEU A 7 -29.17 -11.81 7.13
CA LEU A 7 -28.89 -10.40 7.47
C LEU A 7 -27.76 -10.17 8.51
N HIS A 8 -27.35 -11.19 9.26
CA HIS A 8 -26.26 -11.12 10.24
C HIS A 8 -24.84 -11.08 9.62
N SER A 9 -24.67 -11.27 8.31
CA SER A 9 -23.33 -11.23 7.66
C SER A 9 -22.91 -9.86 7.12
N GLN A 10 -23.77 -8.82 7.21
CA GLN A 10 -23.49 -7.52 6.58
C GLN A 10 -22.91 -6.46 7.54
N THR A 11 -23.11 -6.58 8.85
CA THR A 11 -22.52 -5.62 9.81
C THR A 11 -21.03 -5.88 9.99
N LEU A 12 -20.21 -4.82 9.97
CA LEU A 12 -18.79 -4.92 10.29
C LEU A 12 -18.62 -5.30 11.77
N PHE A 13 -17.68 -6.19 12.06
CA PHE A 13 -17.39 -6.58 13.43
C PHE A 13 -16.57 -5.48 14.10
N ASN A 14 -17.03 -4.96 15.24
CA ASN A 14 -16.37 -3.86 15.93
C ASN A 14 -15.17 -4.35 16.77
N PRO A 15 -14.04 -3.62 16.80
CA PRO A 15 -12.92 -3.95 17.67
C PRO A 15 -13.27 -3.78 19.14
N SER A 16 -12.74 -4.65 19.99
CA SER A 16 -12.82 -4.51 21.45
C SER A 16 -11.76 -3.53 21.98
N LEU A 17 -10.64 -3.38 21.25
CA LEU A 17 -9.65 -2.33 21.46
C LEU A 17 -9.07 -1.88 20.11
N TRP A 18 -8.96 -0.57 19.89
CA TRP A 18 -8.39 0.01 18.69
C TRP A 18 -7.53 1.22 19.04
N VAL A 19 -6.24 1.14 18.72
CA VAL A 19 -5.26 2.21 18.93
C VAL A 19 -4.88 2.79 17.58
N LYS A 20 -5.11 4.10 17.41
CA LYS A 20 -4.84 4.82 16.17
C LYS A 20 -3.94 6.03 16.38
N PRO A 21 -2.93 6.25 15.54
CA PRO A 21 -2.20 7.50 15.49
C PRO A 21 -3.13 8.62 14.97
N LYS A 22 -3.01 9.80 15.58
CA LYS A 22 -3.72 11.01 15.17
C LYS A 22 -2.79 12.21 15.28
N GLN A 23 -2.54 12.87 14.16
CA GLN A 23 -1.80 14.12 14.13
C GLN A 23 -2.58 15.22 14.89
N VAL A 24 -1.86 16.02 15.69
CA VAL A 24 -2.45 17.15 16.42
C VAL A 24 -2.08 18.46 15.75
N GLN A 25 -0.79 18.82 15.77
CA GLN A 25 -0.26 20.05 15.17
C GLN A 25 1.23 19.86 14.86
N GLY A 26 1.67 20.25 13.66
CA GLY A 26 3.03 19.98 13.18
C GLY A 26 3.35 18.49 13.26
N ASP A 27 4.51 18.14 13.81
CA ASP A 27 4.94 16.74 13.97
C ASP A 27 4.46 16.09 15.27
N SER A 28 3.68 16.80 16.09
CA SER A 28 3.17 16.25 17.36
C SER A 28 2.05 15.24 17.12
N LEU A 29 2.18 14.09 17.77
CA LEU A 29 1.26 12.97 17.64
C LEU A 29 0.47 12.72 18.92
N SER A 30 -0.81 12.37 18.77
CA SER A 30 -1.67 11.80 19.81
C SER A 30 -2.16 10.41 19.42
N LEU A 31 -2.69 9.65 20.38
CA LEU A 31 -3.36 8.37 20.12
C LEU A 31 -4.86 8.52 20.34
N THR A 32 -5.65 8.06 19.37
CA THR A 32 -7.08 7.79 19.56
C THR A 32 -7.23 6.34 19.96
N ILE A 33 -7.79 6.11 21.15
CA ILE A 33 -7.99 4.77 21.69
C ILE A 33 -9.48 4.55 21.90
N THR A 34 -9.98 3.45 21.35
CA THR A 34 -11.37 2.98 21.54
C THR A 34 -11.35 1.65 22.27
N PRO A 35 -12.10 1.47 23.37
CA PRO A 35 -12.96 2.45 24.03
C PRO A 35 -12.16 3.59 24.68
N THR A 36 -12.81 4.74 24.87
CA THR A 36 -12.21 5.94 25.49
C THR A 36 -11.98 5.76 27.00
N GLY A 37 -11.08 6.55 27.60
CA GLY A 37 -10.82 6.53 29.05
C GLY A 37 -9.66 5.63 29.49
N LEU A 38 -8.87 5.13 28.53
CA LEU A 38 -7.64 4.39 28.78
C LEU A 38 -6.46 5.35 29.00
N THR A 39 -5.57 5.03 29.95
CA THR A 39 -4.38 5.83 30.23
C THR A 39 -3.21 5.39 29.37
N THR A 40 -2.59 6.35 28.67
CA THR A 40 -1.32 6.16 27.96
C THR A 40 -0.19 6.77 28.78
N ASP A 41 1.03 6.38 28.48
CA ASP A 41 2.21 7.14 28.89
C ASP A 41 2.17 8.58 28.33
N SER A 42 2.85 9.49 29.02
CA SER A 42 2.90 10.93 28.70
C SER A 42 4.06 11.30 27.76
N THR A 43 4.57 10.34 26.99
CA THR A 43 5.76 10.55 26.13
C THR A 43 5.39 11.31 24.87
N SER A 44 6.16 12.37 24.56
CA SER A 44 6.03 13.10 23.30
C SER A 44 6.51 12.22 22.14
N ARG A 45 5.81 12.25 21.01
CA ARG A 45 6.08 11.42 19.85
C ARG A 45 6.04 12.20 18.56
N LYS A 46 6.88 11.79 17.60
CA LYS A 46 6.93 12.36 16.26
C LYS A 46 6.03 11.57 15.31
N ALA A 47 5.33 12.30 14.44
CA ALA A 47 4.61 11.73 13.32
C ALA A 47 5.59 11.16 12.28
N GLY A 48 5.26 9.98 11.77
CA GLY A 48 5.75 9.47 10.50
C GLY A 48 4.59 9.35 9.53
N TYR A 49 4.87 9.05 8.26
CA TYR A 49 3.84 8.86 7.24
C TYR A 49 4.06 7.56 6.49
N ILE A 50 2.98 6.82 6.28
CA ILE A 50 2.94 5.63 5.44
C ILE A 50 1.77 5.82 4.50
N ASN A 51 2.00 5.77 3.19
CA ASN A 51 0.96 5.96 2.18
C ASN A 51 0.07 7.19 2.48
N TYR A 52 0.73 8.31 2.78
CA TYR A 52 0.11 9.60 3.13
C TYR A 52 -0.76 9.61 4.40
N ASN A 53 -0.73 8.54 5.20
CA ASN A 53 -1.42 8.47 6.49
C ASN A 53 -0.42 8.59 7.64
N VAL A 54 -0.85 9.27 8.71
CA VAL A 54 -0.05 9.42 9.91
C VAL A 54 0.21 8.06 10.57
N GLY A 55 1.45 7.89 11.03
CA GLY A 55 1.91 6.79 11.86
C GLY A 55 2.82 7.30 12.97
N ILE A 56 3.19 6.40 13.87
CA ILE A 56 4.08 6.64 15.00
C ILE A 56 5.49 6.38 14.53
N ASN A 57 6.30 7.44 14.41
CA ASN A 57 7.70 7.28 14.06
C ASN A 57 8.45 6.69 15.25
N SER A 58 9.24 5.64 15.02
CA SER A 58 10.03 4.97 16.04
C SER A 58 11.31 5.72 16.45
N ILE A 59 11.50 6.98 16.06
CA ILE A 59 12.62 7.81 16.55
C ILE A 59 12.67 7.72 18.09
N ASP A 60 13.88 7.49 18.61
CA ASP A 60 14.22 7.21 20.03
C ASP A 60 13.81 5.82 20.54
N SER A 61 13.23 4.96 19.69
CA SER A 61 12.84 3.57 19.98
C SER A 61 11.99 3.43 21.24
N ILE A 62 11.17 4.44 21.55
CA ILE A 62 10.36 4.52 22.77
C ILE A 62 9.08 3.69 22.57
N PRO A 63 8.88 2.60 23.35
CA PRO A 63 7.66 1.81 23.28
C PRO A 63 6.45 2.57 23.85
N ILE A 64 5.25 2.12 23.51
CA ILE A 64 3.99 2.66 24.04
C ILE A 64 3.46 1.72 25.08
N THR A 65 3.25 2.21 26.30
CA THR A 65 2.61 1.43 27.36
C THR A 65 1.20 1.93 27.61
N LEU A 66 0.23 1.04 27.44
CA LEU A 66 -1.18 1.25 27.73
C LEU A 66 -1.57 0.39 28.93
N THR A 67 -2.01 1.04 29.99
CA THR A 67 -2.55 0.38 31.19
C THR A 67 -4.08 0.39 31.09
N LEU A 68 -4.70 -0.79 31.12
CA LEU A 68 -6.14 -0.95 30.88
C LEU A 68 -6.89 -1.04 32.22
N PRO A 69 -7.87 -0.17 32.51
CA PRO A 69 -8.49 -0.04 33.84
C PRO A 69 -9.32 -1.27 34.26
N LYS A 70 -9.50 -2.24 33.37
CA LYS A 70 -10.15 -3.53 33.59
C LYS A 70 -9.57 -4.55 32.61
N ARG A 71 -9.83 -5.85 32.81
CA ARG A 71 -9.46 -6.88 31.83
C ARG A 71 -10.17 -6.61 30.50
N VAL A 72 -9.41 -6.41 29.43
CA VAL A 72 -9.87 -6.19 28.05
C VAL A 72 -9.59 -7.43 27.20
N PHE A 73 -8.52 -8.18 27.51
CA PHE A 73 -8.09 -9.32 26.71
C PHE A 73 -8.79 -10.63 27.14
N SER A 74 -9.55 -11.22 26.21
CA SER A 74 -10.36 -12.45 26.39
C SER A 74 -9.54 -13.70 26.78
N PHE A 75 -10.21 -14.68 27.41
CA PHE A 75 -9.68 -16.01 27.79
C PHE A 75 -10.06 -17.13 26.83
N LYS A 76 -10.61 -16.78 25.67
CA LYS A 76 -11.04 -17.76 24.69
C LYS A 76 -10.27 -17.56 23.41
N ARG A 77 -10.76 -16.68 22.55
CA ARG A 77 -10.21 -16.45 21.22
C ARG A 77 -9.96 -14.98 21.02
N ALA A 78 -8.95 -14.63 20.24
CA ALA A 78 -8.73 -13.27 19.82
C ALA A 78 -8.16 -13.21 18.41
N THR A 79 -8.42 -12.09 17.74
CA THR A 79 -7.78 -11.71 16.48
C THR A 79 -7.11 -10.36 16.71
N ILE A 80 -5.81 -10.27 16.41
CA ILE A 80 -5.04 -9.03 16.53
C ILE A 80 -4.53 -8.67 15.15
N MET A 81 -4.75 -7.42 14.76
CA MET A 81 -4.24 -6.86 13.52
C MET A 81 -3.30 -5.71 13.82
N THR A 82 -2.21 -5.62 13.06
CA THR A 82 -1.25 -4.54 13.19
C THR A 82 -0.77 -4.10 11.81
N ALA A 83 -0.82 -2.80 11.55
CA ALA A 83 -0.25 -2.21 10.34
C ALA A 83 1.03 -1.44 10.71
N TYR A 84 2.08 -1.58 9.92
CA TYR A 84 3.35 -0.88 10.12
C TYR A 84 4.17 -0.82 8.83
N LEU A 85 5.16 0.05 8.80
CA LEU A 85 6.22 0.07 7.78
C LEU A 85 7.56 -0.11 8.48
N THR A 86 8.42 -0.94 7.91
CA THR A 86 9.80 -1.08 8.37
C THR A 86 10.75 -1.23 7.18
N GLU A 87 11.94 -0.66 7.31
CA GLU A 87 13.08 -0.92 6.42
C GLU A 87 14.18 -1.70 7.14
N SER A 88 13.93 -2.12 8.38
CA SER A 88 14.94 -2.76 9.20
C SER A 88 15.24 -4.16 8.67
N PRO A 89 16.53 -4.49 8.42
CA PRO A 89 16.92 -5.86 8.11
C PRO A 89 16.89 -6.77 9.35
N ASN A 90 16.77 -6.18 10.55
CA ASN A 90 16.81 -6.89 11.82
C ASN A 90 15.42 -7.32 12.27
N LYS A 91 15.38 -8.20 13.28
CA LYS A 91 14.14 -8.55 13.97
C LYS A 91 13.66 -7.34 14.79
N ILE A 92 12.40 -6.96 14.62
CA ILE A 92 11.79 -5.82 15.32
C ILE A 92 10.59 -6.27 16.16
N GLY A 93 10.45 -5.69 17.34
CA GLY A 93 9.30 -5.96 18.21
C GLY A 93 8.07 -5.18 17.76
N LEU A 94 6.88 -5.81 17.73
CA LEU A 94 5.64 -5.15 17.30
C LEU A 94 4.74 -4.82 18.49
N TRP A 95 4.42 -5.80 19.33
CA TRP A 95 3.61 -5.58 20.52
C TRP A 95 3.72 -6.71 21.54
N GLU A 96 3.37 -6.40 22.79
CA GLU A 96 3.23 -7.35 23.89
C GLU A 96 1.90 -7.11 24.63
N VAL A 97 1.14 -8.17 24.83
CA VAL A 97 -0.06 -8.19 25.68
C VAL A 97 0.29 -8.89 26.98
N ILE A 98 0.16 -8.19 28.10
CA ILE A 98 0.44 -8.66 29.46
C ILE A 98 -0.88 -8.72 30.23
N LYS A 99 -1.21 -9.89 30.77
CA LYS A 99 -2.50 -10.16 31.46
C LYS A 99 -2.36 -10.45 32.96
N ASP A 100 -1.19 -10.95 33.33
CA ASP A 100 -0.73 -11.25 34.68
C ASP A 100 0.80 -11.12 34.63
N THR A 101 1.45 -10.74 35.74
CA THR A 101 2.87 -10.38 35.80
C THR A 101 3.83 -11.50 35.40
N LEU A 102 3.30 -12.69 35.08
CA LEU A 102 4.10 -13.88 34.86
C LEU A 102 4.57 -14.05 33.42
N ARG A 103 3.77 -13.83 32.35
CA ARG A 103 4.24 -14.00 30.95
C ARG A 103 3.44 -13.22 29.88
N PRO A 104 4.09 -12.39 29.03
CA PRO A 104 3.45 -11.72 27.90
C PRO A 104 3.12 -12.69 26.75
N ILE A 105 2.11 -12.32 25.96
CA ILE A 105 1.95 -12.73 24.57
C ILE A 105 2.57 -11.65 23.72
N TRP A 106 3.33 -11.99 22.70
CA TRP A 106 3.97 -10.98 21.89
C TRP A 106 4.07 -11.40 20.44
N LEU A 107 4.29 -10.40 19.61
CA LEU A 107 4.60 -10.53 18.20
C LEU A 107 5.82 -9.67 17.88
N ASN A 108 6.76 -10.28 17.16
CA ASN A 108 7.83 -9.57 16.46
C ASN A 108 7.71 -9.86 14.95
N SER A 109 8.59 -9.30 14.12
CA SER A 109 8.53 -9.44 12.66
C SER A 109 8.72 -10.86 12.10
N GLN A 110 9.09 -11.83 12.94
CA GLN A 110 9.44 -13.20 12.53
C GLN A 110 8.73 -14.28 13.35
N GLU A 111 8.36 -13.97 14.59
CA GLU A 111 7.85 -14.92 15.56
C GLU A 111 6.61 -14.39 16.28
N LEU A 112 5.72 -15.32 16.59
CA LEU A 112 4.59 -15.14 17.48
C LEU A 112 4.75 -16.03 18.70
N SER A 113 4.54 -15.49 19.90
CA SER A 113 4.81 -16.25 21.13
C SER A 113 3.64 -16.30 22.10
N TYR A 114 3.59 -17.43 22.80
CA TYR A 114 2.82 -17.60 24.03
C TYR A 114 3.72 -18.24 25.10
N LYS A 115 3.95 -17.52 26.20
CA LYS A 115 4.82 -17.97 27.31
C LYS A 115 6.26 -18.23 26.86
N ASN A 116 6.67 -19.49 26.81
CA ASN A 116 8.05 -19.90 26.46
C ASN A 116 8.10 -20.58 25.08
N ILE A 117 7.01 -20.52 24.33
CA ILE A 117 6.89 -21.16 23.01
C ILE A 117 6.77 -20.02 22.00
N SER A 118 7.73 -19.95 21.07
CA SER A 118 7.62 -19.12 19.87
C SER A 118 7.28 -20.00 18.66
N LEU A 119 6.40 -19.49 17.82
CA LEU A 119 6.12 -19.99 16.48
C LEU A 119 6.80 -19.04 15.50
N ASN A 120 7.82 -19.54 14.79
CA ASN A 120 8.37 -18.82 13.65
C ASN A 120 7.34 -18.85 12.51
N TYR A 121 6.97 -17.68 12.00
CA TYR A 121 6.09 -17.54 10.84
C TYR A 121 6.83 -16.96 9.62
N ARG A 122 8.05 -16.43 9.82
CA ARG A 122 8.95 -15.93 8.78
C ARG A 122 10.42 -16.09 9.18
N ASP A 123 11.26 -16.41 8.20
CA ASP A 123 12.71 -16.52 8.38
C ASP A 123 13.40 -15.15 8.48
N THR A 124 12.84 -14.12 7.83
CA THR A 124 13.40 -12.77 7.77
C THR A 124 12.33 -11.70 8.01
N THR A 125 12.77 -10.49 8.38
CA THR A 125 11.90 -9.31 8.44
C THR A 125 11.59 -8.85 7.01
N GLU A 126 10.31 -8.83 6.64
CA GLU A 126 9.87 -8.20 5.38
C GLU A 126 9.99 -6.69 5.51
N THR A 127 10.42 -6.03 4.42
CA THR A 127 10.52 -4.57 4.35
C THR A 127 9.33 -3.95 3.61
N GLY A 128 9.06 -2.68 3.88
CA GLY A 128 7.92 -1.94 3.36
C GLY A 128 6.67 -2.00 4.26
N PRO A 129 5.50 -1.56 3.75
CA PRO A 129 4.25 -1.55 4.51
C PRO A 129 3.64 -2.94 4.62
N ILE A 130 3.29 -3.33 5.84
CA ILE A 130 2.83 -4.67 6.21
C ILE A 130 1.56 -4.56 7.04
N VAL A 131 0.62 -5.46 6.78
CA VAL A 131 -0.51 -5.77 7.66
C VAL A 131 -0.32 -7.18 8.19
N ASN A 132 -0.14 -7.30 9.50
CA ASN A 132 -0.08 -8.58 10.19
C ASN A 132 -1.44 -8.90 10.82
N ILE A 133 -1.87 -10.16 10.71
CA ILE A 133 -3.03 -10.70 11.42
C ILE A 133 -2.58 -11.92 12.21
N SER A 134 -2.92 -11.97 13.47
CA SER A 134 -2.60 -13.07 14.37
C SER A 134 -3.83 -13.54 15.14
N HIS A 135 -3.94 -14.85 15.30
CA HIS A 135 -5.04 -15.50 16.01
C HIS A 135 -4.54 -16.16 17.28
N PHE A 136 -5.26 -15.94 18.37
CA PHE A 136 -4.95 -16.54 19.66
C PHE A 136 -6.10 -17.40 20.12
N ASN A 137 -5.77 -18.58 20.63
CA ASN A 137 -6.67 -19.39 21.42
C ASN A 137 -6.05 -19.56 22.81
N TYR A 138 -6.60 -18.83 23.78
CA TYR A 138 -6.11 -18.82 25.14
C TYR A 138 -6.58 -20.09 25.86
N PRO A 139 -5.73 -20.73 26.68
CA PRO A 139 -6.24 -21.64 27.68
C PRO A 139 -7.14 -20.85 28.65
N VAL A 140 -8.25 -21.46 29.05
CA VAL A 140 -9.18 -20.88 30.03
C VAL A 140 -8.40 -20.58 31.32
N ASP A 141 -8.35 -19.32 31.71
CA ASP A 141 -7.78 -18.92 33.00
C ASP A 141 -8.83 -19.20 34.07
N THR A 142 -8.48 -20.11 34.98
CA THR A 142 -9.30 -20.47 36.14
C THR A 142 -9.00 -19.57 37.35
N SER A 143 -8.03 -18.65 37.25
CA SER A 143 -7.63 -17.79 38.36
C SER A 143 -8.44 -16.49 38.41
N SER A 144 -9.02 -16.20 39.56
CA SER A 144 -9.82 -15.00 39.85
C SER A 144 -8.99 -13.73 40.06
N ASN A 145 -7.76 -13.68 39.52
CA ASN A 145 -6.85 -12.55 39.77
C ASN A 145 -7.45 -11.23 39.23
N THR A 146 -7.41 -10.19 40.05
CA THR A 146 -7.97 -8.87 39.74
C THR A 146 -6.97 -7.96 39.03
N THR A 147 -5.94 -8.52 38.38
CA THR A 147 -4.87 -7.74 37.76
C THR A 147 -5.35 -6.98 36.52
N ILE A 148 -4.77 -5.79 36.35
CA ILE A 148 -4.93 -4.90 35.20
C ILE A 148 -4.14 -5.49 34.01
N ASP A 149 -4.74 -5.43 32.83
CA ASP A 149 -4.05 -5.77 31.58
C ASP A 149 -3.16 -4.61 31.13
N SER A 150 -1.98 -4.92 30.59
CA SER A 150 -1.10 -3.94 29.94
C SER A 150 -0.85 -4.33 28.49
N LEU A 151 -0.79 -3.33 27.62
CA LEU A 151 -0.39 -3.47 26.22
C LEU A 151 0.86 -2.63 25.98
N HIS A 152 1.92 -3.27 25.54
CA HIS A 152 3.08 -2.61 24.98
C HIS A 152 2.98 -2.62 23.46
N LEU A 153 3.09 -1.47 22.81
CA LEU A 153 3.30 -1.39 21.36
C LEU A 153 4.75 -1.04 21.08
N MET A 154 5.21 -1.35 19.87
CA MET A 154 6.54 -1.04 19.36
C MET A 154 7.68 -1.75 20.11
N LYS A 155 7.40 -2.92 20.71
CA LYS A 155 8.42 -3.75 21.36
C LYS A 155 8.01 -5.22 21.50
N GLU A 156 9.02 -6.05 21.72
CA GLU A 156 8.95 -7.44 22.17
C GLU A 156 10.22 -7.75 22.97
N GLY A 157 10.12 -7.98 24.27
CA GLY A 157 11.27 -8.15 25.16
C GLY A 157 12.24 -6.97 25.04
N THR A 158 13.45 -7.27 24.56
CA THR A 158 14.50 -6.28 24.24
C THR A 158 14.51 -5.83 22.78
N ASN A 159 13.75 -6.48 21.90
CA ASN A 159 13.62 -6.09 20.51
C ASN A 159 12.68 -4.88 20.44
N LEU A 160 13.22 -3.74 20.03
CA LEU A 160 12.46 -2.52 19.82
C LEU A 160 11.97 -2.45 18.38
N PHE A 161 10.91 -1.69 18.16
CA PHE A 161 10.42 -1.42 16.81
C PHE A 161 11.32 -0.42 16.09
N GLU A 162 11.54 -0.64 14.80
CA GLU A 162 12.23 0.29 13.92
C GLU A 162 11.37 0.51 12.67
N GLY A 163 10.94 1.75 12.44
CA GLY A 163 10.10 2.14 11.30
C GLY A 163 8.96 3.08 11.71
N ILE A 164 7.82 2.92 11.05
CA ILE A 164 6.62 3.71 11.31
C ILE A 164 5.49 2.76 11.70
N PHE A 165 4.93 2.92 12.90
CA PHE A 165 3.84 2.10 13.38
C PHE A 165 2.50 2.70 12.97
N GLY A 166 1.62 1.92 12.36
CA GLY A 166 0.28 2.33 11.97
C GLY A 166 -0.70 2.11 13.11
N GLU A 167 -1.62 1.16 12.93
CA GLU A 167 -2.71 0.87 13.87
C GLU A 167 -2.53 -0.49 14.55
N PHE A 168 -3.07 -0.59 15.76
CA PHE A 168 -3.27 -1.85 16.48
C PHE A 168 -4.76 -2.08 16.71
N ILE A 169 -5.28 -3.21 16.27
CA ILE A 169 -6.69 -3.58 16.39
C ILE A 169 -6.81 -4.94 17.08
N TYR A 170 -7.62 -5.01 18.13
CA TYR A 170 -7.88 -6.22 18.88
C TYR A 170 -9.37 -6.55 18.88
N PHE A 171 -9.66 -7.81 18.55
CA PHE A 171 -10.98 -8.42 18.66
C PHE A 171 -10.94 -9.52 19.71
N ASP A 172 -11.91 -9.52 20.63
CA ASP A 172 -12.07 -10.53 21.69
C ASP A 172 -12.66 -11.88 21.21
N THR A 173 -12.55 -12.13 19.90
CA THR A 173 -13.00 -13.34 19.22
C THR A 173 -12.12 -13.66 18.01
N THR A 174 -12.26 -14.86 17.47
CA THR A 174 -11.77 -15.19 16.12
C THR A 174 -12.74 -14.61 15.10
N LEU A 175 -12.23 -13.79 14.19
CA LEU A 175 -13.00 -13.29 13.07
C LEU A 175 -13.16 -14.38 12.00
N SER A 176 -14.26 -14.35 11.25
CA SER A 176 -14.37 -15.17 10.04
C SER A 176 -13.45 -14.61 8.95
N SER A 177 -13.00 -15.42 8.00
CA SER A 177 -12.19 -14.98 6.85
C SER A 177 -12.75 -13.74 6.11
N LEU A 178 -14.08 -13.61 6.02
CA LEU A 178 -14.74 -12.45 5.41
C LEU A 178 -14.59 -11.16 6.25
N HIS A 179 -14.89 -11.22 7.54
CA HIS A 179 -14.66 -10.11 8.48
C HIS A 179 -13.19 -9.69 8.53
N GLU A 180 -12.27 -10.67 8.50
CA GLU A 180 -10.83 -10.40 8.44
C GLU A 180 -10.47 -9.65 7.17
N GLY A 181 -10.93 -10.14 6.02
CA GLY A 181 -10.64 -9.53 4.72
C GLY A 181 -11.08 -8.06 4.64
N ARG A 182 -12.17 -7.69 5.33
CA ARG A 182 -12.65 -6.30 5.38
C ARG A 182 -11.73 -5.37 6.17
N TRP A 183 -11.29 -5.80 7.36
CA TRP A 183 -10.34 -5.04 8.17
C TRP A 183 -8.94 -5.01 7.55
N GLU A 184 -8.53 -6.12 6.96
CA GLU A 184 -7.27 -6.23 6.22
C GLU A 184 -7.26 -5.29 5.01
N THR A 185 -8.36 -5.23 4.25
CA THR A 185 -8.53 -4.27 3.13
C THR A 185 -8.46 -2.83 3.61
N TYR A 186 -9.13 -2.50 4.72
CA TYR A 186 -9.05 -1.17 5.33
C TYR A 186 -7.61 -0.78 5.66
N LEU A 187 -6.87 -1.62 6.38
CA LEU A 187 -5.48 -1.35 6.75
C LEU A 187 -4.56 -1.31 5.53
N ALA A 188 -4.76 -2.20 4.56
CA ALA A 188 -3.98 -2.27 3.33
C ALA A 188 -4.11 -1.01 2.48
N LEU A 189 -5.34 -0.54 2.25
CA LEU A 189 -5.57 0.69 1.49
C LEU A 189 -5.05 1.92 2.24
N LYS A 190 -5.25 1.98 3.55
CA LYS A 190 -4.79 3.11 4.36
C LYS A 190 -3.26 3.18 4.42
N TYR A 191 -2.60 2.06 4.68
CA TYR A 191 -1.16 2.01 4.91
C TYR A 191 -0.34 1.52 3.70
N GLY A 192 -0.97 1.30 2.54
CA GLY A 192 -0.28 0.96 1.30
C GLY A 192 0.34 -0.45 1.28
N ALA A 193 -0.19 -1.37 2.09
CA ALA A 193 0.28 -2.75 2.11
C ALA A 193 -0.37 -3.55 0.96
N THR A 194 0.43 -4.31 0.22
CA THR A 194 -0.08 -5.20 -0.83
C THR A 194 -0.52 -6.53 -0.23
N LEU A 195 -1.79 -6.88 -0.39
CA LEU A 195 -2.36 -8.12 0.11
C LEU A 195 -2.17 -9.27 -0.88
N LYS A 196 -2.00 -10.49 -0.36
CA LYS A 196 -1.96 -11.74 -1.14
C LYS A 196 -3.35 -12.37 -1.36
N ARG A 197 -4.40 -11.66 -0.97
CA ARG A 197 -5.81 -12.09 -1.04
C ARG A 197 -6.67 -10.98 -1.64
N ASN A 198 -7.90 -11.32 -2.01
CA ASN A 198 -8.85 -10.36 -2.54
C ASN A 198 -9.12 -9.21 -1.56
N TYR A 199 -9.25 -8.00 -2.11
CA TYR A 199 -9.67 -6.82 -1.37
C TYR A 199 -11.20 -6.83 -1.32
N ILE A 200 -11.75 -6.73 -0.12
CA ILE A 200 -13.18 -6.84 0.15
C ILE A 200 -13.62 -5.59 0.93
N ASN A 201 -14.61 -4.89 0.41
CA ASN A 201 -15.15 -3.68 1.06
C ASN A 201 -16.03 -4.01 2.28
N SER A 202 -16.47 -2.98 3.03
CA SER A 202 -17.31 -3.22 4.22
C SER A 202 -18.64 -3.93 3.95
N THR A 203 -19.18 -3.85 2.72
CA THR A 203 -20.42 -4.51 2.28
C THR A 203 -20.21 -5.94 1.77
N CYS A 204 -18.99 -6.47 1.87
CA CYS A 204 -18.58 -7.82 1.46
C CYS A 204 -18.43 -8.02 -0.06
N ASP A 205 -18.37 -6.94 -0.85
CA ASP A 205 -18.08 -6.99 -2.27
C ASP A 205 -16.57 -7.04 -2.51
N THR A 206 -16.15 -7.84 -3.50
CA THR A 206 -14.75 -7.88 -3.93
C THR A 206 -14.46 -6.67 -4.82
N ILE A 207 -13.55 -5.80 -4.37
CA ILE A 207 -13.14 -4.58 -5.10
C ILE A 207 -11.82 -4.77 -5.86
N TRP A 208 -11.05 -5.81 -5.51
CA TRP A 208 -9.92 -6.30 -6.30
C TRP A 208 -9.75 -7.80 -6.11
N ASN A 209 -9.64 -8.54 -7.21
CA ASN A 209 -9.46 -10.00 -7.17
C ASN A 209 -8.02 -10.36 -7.55
N VAL A 210 -7.22 -10.75 -6.56
CA VAL A 210 -5.78 -11.02 -6.74
C VAL A 210 -5.52 -12.23 -7.64
N THR A 211 -6.45 -13.19 -7.69
CA THR A 211 -6.33 -14.37 -8.56
C THR A 211 -6.67 -14.02 -10.02
N GLN A 212 -7.77 -13.30 -10.24
CA GLN A 212 -8.19 -12.89 -11.59
C GLN A 212 -7.25 -11.83 -12.18
N ASP A 213 -6.79 -10.88 -11.36
CA ASP A 213 -5.91 -9.79 -11.77
C ASP A 213 -4.43 -10.10 -11.41
N SER A 214 -4.03 -11.37 -11.41
CA SER A 214 -2.74 -11.85 -10.90
C SER A 214 -1.50 -11.28 -11.61
N LEU A 215 -1.62 -10.93 -12.89
CA LEU A 215 -0.57 -10.24 -13.65
C LEU A 215 -0.28 -8.86 -13.07
N TYR A 216 -1.31 -8.14 -12.62
CA TYR A 216 -1.23 -6.76 -12.12
C TYR A 216 -1.28 -6.69 -10.58
N SER A 217 -1.22 -7.83 -9.88
CA SER A 217 -1.27 -7.88 -8.41
C SER A 217 0.14 -7.98 -7.79
N LYS A 218 1.16 -7.41 -8.42
CA LYS A 218 2.55 -7.43 -7.90
C LYS A 218 2.89 -6.28 -6.96
N GLY A 219 1.95 -5.35 -6.84
CA GLY A 219 1.89 -4.21 -5.94
C GLY A 219 0.50 -3.63 -6.13
N ILE A 220 -0.22 -3.31 -5.06
CA ILE A 220 -1.59 -2.81 -5.13
C ILE A 220 -1.71 -1.62 -4.19
N ALA A 221 -2.28 -0.54 -4.70
CA ALA A 221 -2.62 0.66 -3.96
C ALA A 221 -4.06 1.09 -4.31
N GLY A 222 -4.60 2.03 -3.54
CA GLY A 222 -5.93 2.52 -3.82
C GLY A 222 -6.31 3.74 -3.00
N ILE A 223 -7.24 4.49 -3.55
CA ILE A 223 -7.95 5.59 -2.88
C ILE A 223 -9.42 5.17 -2.70
N GLY A 224 -10.09 5.73 -1.71
CA GLY A 224 -11.49 5.38 -1.47
C GLY A 224 -12.05 5.90 -0.15
N LYS A 225 -13.37 5.74 -0.02
CA LYS A 225 -14.13 6.11 1.17
C LYS A 225 -14.98 4.95 1.66
N ASP A 226 -14.83 4.66 2.95
CA ASP A 226 -15.63 3.68 3.65
C ASP A 226 -15.88 4.11 5.10
N SER A 227 -17.03 4.74 5.35
CA SER A 227 -17.44 5.20 6.67
C SER A 227 -17.62 4.06 7.67
N THR A 228 -17.86 2.83 7.22
CA THR A 228 -18.02 1.68 8.12
C THR A 228 -16.70 1.28 8.77
N THR A 229 -15.58 1.36 8.02
CA THR A 229 -14.21 1.13 8.53
C THR A 229 -13.49 2.42 8.90
N THR A 230 -14.11 3.58 8.65
CA THR A 230 -13.54 4.94 8.76
C THR A 230 -12.44 5.26 7.74
N LEU A 231 -12.37 4.51 6.64
CA LEU A 231 -11.43 4.78 5.54
C LEU A 231 -11.78 6.11 4.86
N GLN A 232 -10.78 6.97 4.74
CA GLN A 232 -10.81 8.15 3.88
C GLN A 232 -9.42 8.33 3.28
N GLN A 233 -9.17 7.66 2.17
CA GLN A 233 -7.89 7.68 1.47
C GLN A 233 -8.03 8.46 0.17
N LEU A 234 -7.40 9.64 0.09
CA LEU A 234 -7.51 10.52 -1.07
C LEU A 234 -6.29 10.46 -1.98
N LYS A 235 -5.15 9.95 -1.49
CA LYS A 235 -3.89 9.91 -2.21
C LYS A 235 -3.14 8.65 -1.83
N SER A 236 -2.63 7.90 -2.80
CA SER A 236 -1.88 6.68 -2.54
C SER A 236 -0.83 6.43 -3.62
N ASN A 237 0.19 5.66 -3.27
CA ASN A 237 1.17 5.11 -4.19
C ASN A 237 1.46 3.66 -3.79
N ILE A 238 1.88 2.85 -4.77
CA ILE A 238 2.45 1.54 -4.48
C ILE A 238 3.85 1.79 -3.91
N TYR A 239 4.21 1.05 -2.86
CA TYR A 239 5.51 1.18 -2.20
C TYR A 239 6.66 0.99 -3.22
N ASN A 240 7.61 1.93 -3.22
CA ASN A 240 8.73 2.04 -4.18
C ASN A 240 8.33 2.12 -5.67
N ASP A 241 7.10 2.52 -5.97
CA ASP A 241 6.65 2.73 -7.35
C ASP A 241 6.78 4.21 -7.78
N ILE A 242 6.71 4.44 -9.09
CA ILE A 242 6.97 5.73 -9.75
C ILE A 242 5.71 6.58 -9.98
N VAL A 243 4.53 6.02 -9.70
CA VAL A 243 3.24 6.67 -9.92
C VAL A 243 2.50 6.89 -8.59
N THR A 244 1.95 8.08 -8.43
CA THR A 244 1.03 8.43 -7.34
C THR A 244 -0.29 8.90 -7.95
N ILE A 245 -1.41 8.37 -7.45
CA ILE A 245 -2.75 8.82 -7.85
C ILE A 245 -3.42 9.48 -6.64
N GLU A 246 -4.00 10.65 -6.88
CA GLU A 246 -4.78 11.40 -5.90
C GLU A 246 -6.13 11.83 -6.47
N SER A 247 -7.14 11.86 -5.62
CA SER A 247 -8.42 12.47 -5.97
C SER A 247 -8.29 13.98 -5.92
N GLN A 248 -8.83 14.67 -6.94
CA GLN A 248 -8.84 16.13 -6.98
C GLN A 248 -9.90 16.74 -6.06
N GLU A 249 -10.96 15.99 -5.76
CA GLU A 249 -12.08 16.42 -4.92
C GLU A 249 -12.30 15.43 -3.77
N PRO A 250 -12.96 15.84 -2.68
CA PRO A 250 -13.34 14.90 -1.63
C PRO A 250 -14.21 13.76 -2.18
N ILE A 251 -13.83 12.52 -1.87
CA ILE A 251 -14.68 11.36 -2.15
C ILE A 251 -15.87 11.42 -1.20
N ASN A 252 -17.05 11.77 -1.71
CA ASN A 252 -18.25 11.96 -0.89
C ASN A 252 -19.15 10.72 -0.84
N THR A 253 -19.10 9.87 -1.86
CA THR A 253 -19.95 8.69 -1.99
C THR A 253 -19.35 7.50 -1.23
N GLN A 254 -20.11 6.96 -0.28
CA GLN A 254 -19.73 5.77 0.49
C GLN A 254 -19.50 4.56 -0.42
N GLY A 255 -18.44 3.79 -0.15
CA GLY A 255 -18.13 2.57 -0.92
C GLY A 255 -17.52 2.86 -2.29
N THR A 256 -17.07 4.10 -2.52
CA THR A 256 -16.30 4.44 -3.72
C THR A 256 -14.84 4.11 -3.50
N TYR A 257 -14.26 3.36 -4.43
CA TYR A 257 -12.85 2.99 -4.43
C TYR A 257 -12.28 3.12 -5.84
N LEU A 258 -10.98 3.38 -5.93
CA LEU A 258 -10.20 3.28 -7.14
C LEU A 258 -8.90 2.58 -6.76
N LEU A 259 -8.78 1.30 -7.17
CA LEU A 259 -7.61 0.48 -6.88
C LEU A 259 -6.81 0.29 -8.16
N TRP A 260 -5.49 0.28 -8.04
CA TRP A 260 -4.60 -0.05 -9.13
C TRP A 260 -3.48 -0.96 -8.68
N GLY A 261 -2.98 -1.74 -9.63
CA GLY A 261 -1.82 -2.58 -9.40
C GLY A 261 -0.96 -2.71 -10.65
N HIS A 262 0.30 -3.10 -10.46
CA HIS A 262 1.29 -3.14 -11.54
C HIS A 262 1.73 -4.55 -11.92
N ASN A 263 2.26 -4.67 -13.14
CA ASN A 263 2.81 -5.91 -13.68
C ASN A 263 4.25 -6.26 -13.24
N ASN A 264 4.91 -5.39 -12.45
CA ASN A 264 6.29 -5.54 -11.97
C ASN A 264 7.36 -5.62 -13.07
N MET A 265 7.02 -5.21 -14.29
CA MET A 265 7.99 -5.09 -15.36
C MET A 265 8.89 -3.86 -15.14
N ASP A 266 10.00 -3.79 -15.87
CA ASP A 266 10.95 -2.69 -15.73
C ASP A 266 10.32 -1.35 -16.13
N VAL A 267 10.77 -0.30 -15.47
CA VAL A 267 10.44 1.09 -15.83
C VAL A 267 11.35 1.62 -16.95
N LEU A 268 12.06 0.70 -17.62
CA LEU A 268 12.88 1.00 -18.79
C LEU A 268 12.01 0.95 -20.05
N PRO A 269 12.31 1.81 -21.05
CA PRO A 269 11.58 1.78 -22.30
C PRO A 269 11.85 0.52 -23.14
N SER A 270 10.84 0.11 -23.90
CA SER A 270 10.96 -0.93 -24.92
C SER A 270 11.60 -0.42 -26.21
N LEU A 271 11.58 -1.25 -27.26
CA LEU A 271 11.73 -0.76 -28.63
C LEU A 271 10.71 0.36 -28.91
N PRO A 272 11.08 1.35 -29.72
CA PRO A 272 10.18 2.43 -30.05
C PRO A 272 8.96 1.90 -30.80
N ILE A 273 7.82 2.52 -30.52
CA ILE A 273 6.56 2.33 -31.25
C ILE A 273 6.23 3.60 -32.00
N THR A 274 5.67 3.47 -33.20
CA THR A 274 5.23 4.63 -34.00
C THR A 274 3.72 4.71 -33.99
N ILE A 275 3.19 5.79 -33.44
CA ILE A 275 1.76 6.13 -33.49
C ILE A 275 1.63 7.33 -34.41
N ASP A 276 0.88 7.15 -35.50
CA ASP A 276 0.82 8.08 -36.63
C ASP A 276 2.21 8.37 -37.22
N THR A 277 2.78 9.54 -36.90
CA THR A 277 4.12 9.97 -37.33
C THR A 277 5.09 10.17 -36.17
N ILE A 278 4.67 9.85 -34.95
CA ILE A 278 5.41 10.13 -33.72
C ILE A 278 5.97 8.84 -33.15
N GLU A 279 7.24 8.86 -32.79
CA GLU A 279 7.94 7.74 -32.17
C GLU A 279 7.96 7.88 -30.65
N TYR A 280 7.48 6.85 -29.95
CA TYR A 280 7.41 6.79 -28.50
C TYR A 280 8.21 5.60 -27.96
N TYR A 281 8.88 5.85 -26.83
CA TYR A 281 9.53 4.85 -26.01
C TYR A 281 8.65 4.58 -24.78
N GLN A 282 7.77 3.57 -24.89
CA GLN A 282 6.88 3.16 -23.80
C GLN A 282 7.65 2.29 -22.78
N ILE A 283 7.44 2.52 -21.48
CA ILE A 283 8.02 1.65 -20.45
C ILE A 283 7.30 0.30 -20.37
N LEU A 284 8.02 -0.77 -20.03
CA LEU A 284 7.44 -2.10 -19.90
C LEU A 284 6.47 -2.22 -18.71
N ARG A 285 6.66 -1.37 -17.70
CA ARG A 285 5.76 -1.21 -16.56
C ARG A 285 4.38 -0.74 -17.03
N GLN A 286 3.37 -1.55 -16.71
CA GLN A 286 1.97 -1.23 -16.94
C GLN A 286 1.21 -1.39 -15.64
N TRP A 287 0.14 -0.62 -15.52
CA TRP A 287 -0.79 -0.69 -14.41
C TRP A 287 -2.18 -1.02 -14.93
N LYS A 288 -2.93 -1.76 -14.12
CA LYS A 288 -4.37 -1.96 -14.28
C LYS A 288 -5.07 -1.20 -13.17
N ILE A 289 -6.11 -0.47 -13.50
CA ILE A 289 -6.89 0.33 -12.55
C ILE A 289 -8.36 -0.01 -12.64
N LYS A 290 -9.00 -0.12 -11.47
CA LYS A 290 -10.37 -0.63 -11.32
C LYS A 290 -11.13 0.31 -10.38
N PRO A 291 -12.13 1.06 -10.89
CA PRO A 291 -13.05 1.75 -10.03
C PRO A 291 -14.09 0.78 -9.43
N THR A 292 -14.57 1.12 -8.25
CA THR A 292 -15.78 0.57 -7.66
C THR A 292 -16.61 1.76 -7.19
N TYR A 293 -17.84 1.89 -7.65
CA TYR A 293 -18.72 2.98 -7.27
C TYR A 293 -19.75 2.49 -6.25
N GLY A 294 -20.09 3.35 -5.29
CA GLY A 294 -21.16 3.08 -4.33
C GLY A 294 -22.54 2.97 -5.00
N ALA A 295 -23.53 2.47 -4.26
CA ALA A 295 -24.87 2.11 -4.78
C ALA A 295 -25.73 3.28 -5.31
N THR A 296 -25.28 4.54 -5.24
CA THR A 296 -26.06 5.71 -5.67
C THR A 296 -25.21 6.63 -6.55
N ASN A 297 -25.74 6.98 -7.72
CA ASN A 297 -25.21 7.96 -8.68
C ASN A 297 -23.73 7.75 -9.03
N HIS A 298 -23.48 7.04 -10.13
CA HIS A 298 -22.16 6.92 -10.73
C HIS A 298 -21.60 8.29 -11.11
N THR A 299 -20.78 8.86 -10.23
CA THR A 299 -19.93 10.02 -10.56
C THR A 299 -18.51 9.49 -10.70
N THR A 300 -17.97 9.54 -11.92
CA THR A 300 -16.58 9.21 -12.19
C THR A 300 -15.68 10.09 -11.33
N LEU A 301 -14.74 9.46 -10.61
CA LEU A 301 -13.80 10.18 -9.78
C LEU A 301 -12.78 10.88 -10.67
N GLN A 302 -12.65 12.20 -10.52
CA GLN A 302 -11.56 12.95 -11.14
C GLN A 302 -10.30 12.81 -10.29
N THR A 303 -9.19 12.52 -10.97
CA THR A 303 -7.92 12.23 -10.34
C THR A 303 -6.77 13.01 -10.98
N THR A 304 -5.74 13.25 -10.19
CA THR A 304 -4.42 13.62 -10.68
C THR A 304 -3.53 12.38 -10.61
N LEU A 305 -2.91 12.02 -11.71
CA LEU A 305 -1.79 11.08 -11.74
C LEU A 305 -0.50 11.90 -11.80
N SER A 306 0.45 11.58 -10.93
CA SER A 306 1.80 12.14 -11.02
C SER A 306 2.82 11.03 -11.19
N TYR A 307 3.83 11.31 -12.02
CA TYR A 307 4.90 10.38 -12.38
C TYR A 307 6.26 11.01 -12.07
N THR A 308 7.09 10.33 -11.27
CA THR A 308 8.50 10.71 -11.10
C THR A 308 9.26 10.35 -12.36
N TYR A 309 9.67 11.35 -13.13
CA TYR A 309 10.36 11.11 -14.39
C TYR A 309 11.87 10.99 -14.20
N PRO A 310 12.56 10.19 -15.03
CA PRO A 310 14.01 10.05 -14.93
C PRO A 310 14.72 11.31 -15.44
N THR A 311 15.90 11.60 -14.89
CA THR A 311 16.69 12.80 -15.24
C THR A 311 17.11 12.87 -16.71
N TYR A 312 17.08 11.76 -17.44
CA TYR A 312 17.36 11.70 -18.87
C TYR A 312 16.17 12.06 -19.77
N ALA A 313 14.97 12.24 -19.22
CA ALA A 313 13.77 12.57 -19.98
C ALA A 313 13.41 14.05 -19.84
N TYR A 314 13.09 14.70 -20.95
CA TYR A 314 12.50 16.03 -20.96
C TYR A 314 11.00 15.92 -20.62
N PRO A 315 10.53 16.59 -19.55
CA PRO A 315 9.20 16.31 -18.99
C PRO A 315 8.04 16.61 -19.93
N HIS A 316 8.13 17.62 -20.81
CA HIS A 316 7.06 17.92 -21.77
C HIS A 316 6.93 16.89 -22.89
N GLY A 317 7.91 16.01 -23.08
CA GLY A 317 7.81 14.89 -24.03
C GLY A 317 7.30 13.60 -23.43
N ILE A 318 6.93 13.62 -22.14
CA ILE A 318 6.31 12.47 -21.48
C ILE A 318 4.84 12.43 -21.88
N ALA A 319 4.31 11.23 -22.06
CA ALA A 319 2.92 10.98 -22.30
C ALA A 319 2.41 9.85 -21.41
N LEU A 320 1.15 9.96 -20.97
CA LEU A 320 0.41 8.90 -20.30
C LEU A 320 -0.50 8.26 -21.34
N PHE A 321 -0.35 6.94 -21.51
CA PHE A 321 -1.22 6.15 -22.39
C PHE A 321 -2.27 5.49 -21.50
N ILE A 322 -3.55 5.65 -21.84
CA ILE A 322 -4.68 5.01 -21.17
C ILE A 322 -5.43 4.17 -22.19
N ASP A 323 -5.36 2.86 -22.05
CA ASP A 323 -6.18 1.92 -22.82
C ASP A 323 -7.45 1.59 -22.04
N ARG A 324 -8.59 1.89 -22.66
CA ARG A 324 -9.93 1.63 -22.12
C ARG A 324 -10.38 0.18 -22.35
N SER A 325 -9.65 -0.58 -23.17
CA SER A 325 -10.06 -1.92 -23.54
C SER A 325 -10.08 -2.87 -22.34
N ASN A 326 -10.99 -3.85 -22.37
CA ASN A 326 -11.04 -4.95 -21.42
C ASN A 326 -10.13 -6.13 -21.82
N THR A 327 -9.22 -5.92 -22.78
CA THR A 327 -8.32 -6.97 -23.27
C THR A 327 -7.15 -7.18 -22.30
N THR A 328 -6.33 -8.20 -22.54
CA THR A 328 -5.23 -8.55 -21.63
C THR A 328 -4.06 -7.58 -21.80
N GLY A 329 -4.12 -6.45 -21.07
CA GLY A 329 -3.06 -5.45 -21.00
C GLY A 329 -3.28 -4.28 -21.94
N LEU A 330 -2.32 -3.35 -21.93
CA LEU A 330 -2.41 -2.10 -22.68
C LEU A 330 -2.00 -2.30 -24.15
N ASP A 331 -2.88 -1.92 -25.07
CA ASP A 331 -2.55 -1.73 -26.49
C ASP A 331 -2.26 -0.23 -26.78
N PRO A 332 -1.01 0.13 -27.13
CA PRO A 332 -0.65 1.53 -27.32
C PRO A 332 -1.32 2.16 -28.55
N TYR A 333 -1.72 1.36 -29.55
CA TYR A 333 -2.30 1.88 -30.80
C TYR A 333 -3.77 2.29 -30.65
N THR A 334 -4.42 1.86 -29.58
CA THR A 334 -5.81 2.22 -29.24
C THR A 334 -5.92 3.07 -27.99
N SER A 335 -4.79 3.43 -27.37
CA SER A 335 -4.74 4.20 -26.13
C SER A 335 -5.07 5.67 -26.35
N ASP A 336 -5.80 6.26 -25.40
CA ASP A 336 -5.86 7.71 -25.23
C ASP A 336 -4.48 8.22 -24.81
N ILE A 337 -3.97 9.24 -25.50
CA ILE A 337 -2.66 9.84 -25.21
C ILE A 337 -2.87 11.17 -24.49
N HIS A 338 -2.39 11.26 -23.25
CA HIS A 338 -2.42 12.45 -22.43
C HIS A 338 -1.02 13.03 -22.25
N TYR A 339 -0.88 14.35 -22.36
CA TYR A 339 0.36 15.06 -22.06
C TYR A 339 0.28 15.74 -20.68
N PRO A 340 1.42 16.01 -20.02
CA PRO A 340 1.44 16.67 -18.73
C PRO A 340 0.76 18.04 -18.76
N ASP A 341 -0.13 18.28 -17.81
CA ASP A 341 -0.76 19.58 -17.58
C ASP A 341 0.16 20.50 -16.78
N SER A 342 0.99 19.93 -15.91
CA SER A 342 1.99 20.67 -15.14
C SER A 342 3.21 19.80 -14.81
N VAL A 343 4.31 20.46 -14.45
CA VAL A 343 5.62 19.84 -14.21
C VAL A 343 6.29 20.57 -13.05
N ASP A 344 6.91 19.83 -12.14
CA ASP A 344 7.85 20.37 -11.15
C ASP A 344 9.28 19.85 -11.39
N THR A 345 10.16 19.94 -10.39
CA THR A 345 11.57 19.53 -10.54
C THR A 345 11.77 18.03 -10.68
N GLU A 346 10.81 17.20 -10.27
CA GLU A 346 10.94 15.73 -10.19
C GLU A 346 9.78 14.98 -10.84
N ARG A 347 8.62 15.63 -11.01
CA ARG A 347 7.37 14.99 -11.40
C ARG A 347 6.66 15.74 -12.52
N VAL A 348 5.98 14.95 -13.36
CA VAL A 348 4.94 15.45 -14.25
C VAL A 348 3.56 15.09 -13.70
N TYR A 349 2.57 15.91 -14.02
CA TYR A 349 1.20 15.79 -13.52
C TYR A 349 0.20 15.77 -14.65
N PHE A 350 -0.73 14.81 -14.59
CA PHE A 350 -1.87 14.66 -15.47
C PHE A 350 -3.13 14.86 -14.63
N HIS A 351 -3.84 15.95 -14.86
CA HIS A 351 -5.01 16.38 -14.10
C HIS A 351 -6.31 15.95 -14.78
N ASN A 352 -7.40 15.97 -14.02
CA ASN A 352 -8.76 15.72 -14.53
C ASN A 352 -8.92 14.36 -15.20
N LEU A 353 -8.10 13.37 -14.82
CA LEU A 353 -8.18 12.02 -15.35
C LEU A 353 -9.43 11.34 -14.80
N GLN A 354 -10.19 10.74 -15.71
CA GLN A 354 -11.32 9.89 -15.42
C GLN A 354 -11.00 8.47 -15.89
N TRP A 355 -11.42 7.50 -15.10
CA TRP A 355 -11.18 6.07 -15.31
C TRP A 355 -12.49 5.36 -15.60
N ASP A 356 -12.43 4.32 -16.43
CA ASP A 356 -13.55 3.47 -16.83
C ASP A 356 -14.71 4.26 -17.46
N THR A 357 -14.37 5.21 -18.34
CA THR A 357 -15.37 6.05 -19.03
C THR A 357 -16.23 5.25 -20.01
N ASP A 358 -15.72 4.12 -20.49
CA ASP A 358 -16.42 3.16 -21.34
C ASP A 358 -17.18 2.07 -20.57
N GLN A 359 -17.09 2.07 -19.24
CA GLN A 359 -17.76 1.12 -18.33
C GLN A 359 -17.37 -0.35 -18.59
N SER A 360 -16.15 -0.57 -19.07
CA SER A 360 -15.55 -1.90 -19.25
C SER A 360 -15.22 -2.59 -17.91
N GLY A 361 -15.16 -1.82 -16.82
CA GLY A 361 -14.86 -2.22 -15.45
C GLY A 361 -13.38 -2.06 -15.06
N SER A 362 -12.51 -1.71 -16.00
CA SER A 362 -11.09 -1.45 -15.75
C SER A 362 -10.40 -0.80 -16.93
N ASP A 363 -9.41 0.05 -16.65
CA ASP A 363 -8.48 0.56 -17.67
C ASP A 363 -7.07 0.00 -17.44
N TYR A 364 -6.24 0.09 -18.46
CA TYR A 364 -4.79 -0.09 -18.37
C TYR A 364 -4.08 1.23 -18.67
N PHE A 365 -2.95 1.48 -17.99
CA PHE A 365 -2.14 2.65 -18.30
C PHE A 365 -0.64 2.36 -18.23
N SER A 366 0.13 3.19 -18.93
CA SER A 366 1.60 3.18 -18.93
C SER A 366 2.15 4.55 -19.32
N ILE A 367 3.45 4.74 -19.13
CA ILE A 367 4.14 5.98 -19.48
C ILE A 367 4.97 5.77 -20.74
N ALA A 368 4.94 6.75 -21.62
CA ALA A 368 5.74 6.80 -22.82
C ALA A 368 6.53 8.12 -22.89
N ILE A 369 7.66 8.10 -23.59
CA ILE A 369 8.49 9.29 -23.80
C ILE A 369 8.70 9.45 -25.31
N HIS A 370 8.42 10.65 -25.81
CA HIS A 370 8.72 11.04 -27.18
C HIS A 370 10.21 10.85 -27.48
N SER A 371 10.56 10.28 -28.63
CA SER A 371 11.97 9.97 -28.99
C SER A 371 12.88 11.20 -28.91
N ASP A 372 12.43 12.35 -29.43
CA ASP A 372 13.18 13.62 -29.38
C ASP A 372 13.29 14.24 -27.98
N SER A 373 12.60 13.68 -26.99
CA SER A 373 12.61 14.15 -25.59
C SER A 373 13.44 13.28 -24.66
N LEU A 374 14.15 12.29 -25.20
CA LEU A 374 15.22 11.63 -24.49
C LEU A 374 16.49 12.44 -24.69
N SER A 375 17.16 12.81 -23.59
CA SER A 375 18.54 13.26 -23.66
C SER A 375 19.32 12.18 -24.41
N ARG A 376 20.14 12.56 -25.40
CA ARG A 376 20.90 11.63 -26.24
C ARG A 376 21.97 10.93 -25.42
N TYR A 377 21.58 10.00 -24.57
CA TYR A 377 22.44 9.10 -23.84
C TYR A 377 21.62 7.83 -23.58
N LEU A 378 22.11 6.69 -24.11
CA LEU A 378 21.64 5.28 -23.96
C LEU A 378 20.70 4.80 -25.10
N ILE A 379 20.92 3.70 -25.85
CA ILE A 379 21.85 2.55 -25.79
C ILE A 379 22.07 2.00 -27.21
N THR A 380 23.31 1.71 -27.62
CA THR A 380 23.59 0.70 -28.66
C THR A 380 24.10 -0.55 -27.97
N LYS A 381 23.33 -1.64 -28.00
CA LYS A 381 23.82 -2.97 -27.62
C LYS A 381 24.54 -3.55 -28.83
N THR A 382 25.87 -3.52 -28.84
CA THR A 382 26.66 -4.17 -29.89
C THR A 382 26.63 -5.68 -29.66
N THR A 383 25.92 -6.42 -30.50
CA THR A 383 26.16 -7.86 -30.67
C THR A 383 27.40 -8.05 -31.53
N THR A 384 28.48 -8.54 -30.96
CA THR A 384 29.63 -9.03 -31.72
C THR A 384 29.28 -10.38 -32.34
N SER A 385 29.08 -10.41 -33.65
CA SER A 385 29.29 -11.62 -34.45
C SER A 385 30.74 -11.61 -34.93
N GLU A 386 31.54 -12.58 -34.51
CA GLU A 386 32.79 -12.89 -35.21
C GLU A 386 32.42 -13.52 -36.55
N GLU A 387 32.81 -12.87 -37.65
CA GLU A 387 33.46 -13.52 -38.81
C GLU A 387 33.78 -12.50 -39.92
N GLY A 388 35.06 -12.46 -40.34
CA GLY A 388 35.47 -12.28 -41.74
C GLY A 388 35.55 -10.86 -42.34
N GLU A 389 36.78 -10.44 -42.62
CA GLU A 389 37.26 -9.28 -43.41
C GLU A 389 36.37 -8.79 -44.58
N THR A 390 36.18 -7.46 -44.70
CA THR A 390 36.72 -6.59 -45.79
C THR A 390 36.21 -5.13 -45.72
N ASN A 391 37.06 -4.20 -46.14
CA ASN A 391 36.98 -2.73 -45.99
C ASN A 391 35.73 -2.02 -46.54
N SER A 392 35.14 -1.15 -45.71
CA SER A 392 34.35 0.02 -46.12
C SER A 392 34.43 1.08 -44.99
N THR A 393 35.13 2.18 -45.22
CA THR A 393 35.33 3.28 -44.25
C THR A 393 34.04 4.09 -44.07
N THR A 394 33.29 3.72 -43.04
CA THR A 394 32.15 4.44 -42.46
C THR A 394 32.56 5.76 -41.81
N ALA A 395 31.71 6.77 -41.95
CA ALA A 395 31.87 8.11 -41.37
C ALA A 395 32.15 8.05 -39.86
N GLU A 396 33.29 8.58 -39.45
CA GLU A 396 33.64 8.72 -38.04
C GLU A 396 32.69 9.72 -37.37
N THR A 397 31.91 9.22 -36.40
CA THR A 397 31.04 10.02 -35.56
C THR A 397 31.85 10.65 -34.44
N LEU A 398 31.81 11.97 -34.32
CA LEU A 398 32.46 12.70 -33.23
C LEU A 398 31.77 12.37 -31.90
N ILE A 399 32.51 11.76 -30.96
CA ILE A 399 32.04 11.48 -29.60
C ILE A 399 32.69 12.52 -28.66
N LEU A 400 31.85 13.25 -27.94
CA LEU A 400 32.27 14.17 -26.87
C LEU A 400 31.96 13.53 -25.52
N THR A 401 33.00 13.31 -24.71
CA THR A 401 32.89 12.76 -23.36
C THR A 401 33.23 13.83 -22.33
N LEU A 402 32.33 14.06 -21.37
CA LEU A 402 32.58 14.91 -20.21
C LEU A 402 32.76 14.01 -18.99
N HIS A 403 33.88 14.16 -18.29
CA HIS A 403 34.12 13.51 -17.01
C HIS A 403 34.03 14.54 -15.89
N PRO A 404 32.85 14.79 -15.31
CA PRO A 404 32.81 15.48 -14.05
C PRO A 404 33.10 14.44 -12.99
N ASN A 405 34.24 14.61 -12.33
CA ASN A 405 34.37 14.06 -11.01
C ASN A 405 35.40 14.91 -10.26
N PRO A 406 35.45 14.82 -8.92
CA PRO A 406 34.90 13.66 -8.20
C PRO A 406 34.11 13.90 -6.93
#